data_AF-A0ABD4EMM9-F1
#
_entry.id   AF-A0ABD4EMM9-F1
#
_cell.length_a   1.000
_cell.length_b   1.000
_cell.length_c   1.000
_cell.angle_alpha   90.00
_cell.angle_beta   90.00
_cell.angle_gamma   90.00
#
_symmetry.space_group_name_H-M   'P 1'
#
loop_
_entity.id
_entity.type
_entity.pdbx_description
1 polymer ?
#
loop_
_entity_poly.entity_id
_entity_poly.type
_entity_poly.pdbx_seq_one_letter_code
_entity_poly.pdbx_strand_id
1 'polypeptide(L)'
;MKLIENIPLFKQMEIINRLEFFKEFTLNERQILLESFGLLYLVSKNQFLFKEFDNDKRLFIVLSGSLMVFKHSHLLELGSIEPGEFIGEGAFINNRERSINARAKENAIVLAITADALTRLPNVIREKIKDRIIEGMSLRIAKLSEHIETHG
;
A
#
# COMPACT_ATOMS: atom_id res chain seq x y z
N MET A 1 3.98 -6.32 -12.60
CA MET A 1 5.03 -5.74 -11.74
C MET A 1 6.27 -6.64 -11.74
N LYS A 2 7.45 -6.10 -11.42
CA LYS A 2 8.72 -6.83 -11.37
C LYS A 2 9.26 -6.81 -9.93
N LEU A 3 9.63 -7.97 -9.38
CA LEU A 3 10.28 -8.05 -8.06
C LEU A 3 11.66 -7.39 -8.15
N ILE A 4 12.01 -6.60 -7.13
CA ILE A 4 13.32 -5.99 -7.02
C ILE A 4 14.15 -6.80 -6.01
N GLU A 5 15.08 -7.59 -6.52
CA GLU A 5 15.82 -8.58 -5.72
C GLU A 5 17.02 -7.99 -4.96
N ASN A 6 17.55 -6.84 -5.40
CA ASN A 6 18.82 -6.31 -4.90
C ASN A 6 18.79 -4.79 -4.70
N ILE A 7 17.97 -4.29 -3.77
CA ILE A 7 18.12 -2.90 -3.27
C ILE A 7 18.87 -2.98 -1.94
N PRO A 8 20.01 -2.26 -1.80
CA PRO A 8 20.70 -2.17 -0.52
C PRO A 8 19.77 -1.64 0.58
N LEU A 9 19.81 -2.26 1.77
CA LEU A 9 18.97 -1.89 2.91
C LEU A 9 18.99 -0.38 3.20
N PHE A 10 20.16 0.27 3.11
CA PHE A 10 20.28 1.71 3.37
C PHE A 10 19.38 2.57 2.46
N LYS A 11 19.21 2.19 1.18
CA LYS A 11 18.32 2.90 0.25
C LYS A 11 16.85 2.67 0.61
N GLN A 12 16.52 1.43 1.00
CA GLN A 12 15.16 1.09 1.43
C GLN A 12 14.79 1.88 2.70
N MET A 13 15.71 1.94 3.66
CA MET A 13 15.60 2.72 4.89
C MET A 13 15.46 4.21 4.60
N GLU A 14 16.26 4.77 3.68
CA GLU A 14 16.16 6.19 3.29
C GLU A 14 14.75 6.54 2.79
N ILE A 15 14.16 5.68 1.96
CA ILE A 15 12.81 5.89 1.43
C ILE A 15 11.78 5.78 2.56
N ILE A 16 11.77 4.67 3.29
CA ILE A 16 10.78 4.39 4.34
C ILE A 16 10.82 5.42 5.47
N ASN A 17 11.99 5.95 5.82
CA ASN A 17 12.15 6.93 6.89
C ASN A 17 11.41 8.25 6.64
N ARG A 18 11.06 8.57 5.39
CA ARG A 18 10.40 9.82 5.00
C ARG A 18 8.88 9.70 4.90
N LEU A 19 8.33 8.50 5.01
CA LEU A 19 6.93 8.23 4.73
C LEU A 19 6.10 8.19 6.01
N GLU A 20 4.96 8.87 5.96
CA GLU A 20 4.04 9.04 7.09
C GLU A 20 3.59 7.69 7.70
N PHE A 21 3.40 6.66 6.87
CA PHE A 21 3.06 5.32 7.32
C PHE A 21 4.03 4.76 8.36
N PHE A 22 5.33 5.10 8.25
CA PHE A 22 6.36 4.50 9.08
C PHE A 22 6.86 5.41 10.21
N LYS A 23 6.24 6.59 10.40
CA LYS A 23 6.72 7.59 11.37
C LYS A 23 6.80 7.06 12.80
N GLU A 24 5.84 6.23 13.22
CA GLU A 24 5.76 5.64 14.57
C GLU A 24 6.63 4.39 14.75
N PHE A 25 7.30 3.93 13.69
CA PHE A 25 8.21 2.79 13.73
C PHE A 25 9.61 3.29 14.07
N THR A 26 10.24 2.65 15.04
CA THR A 26 11.66 2.83 15.34
C THR A 26 12.53 2.33 14.18
N LEU A 27 13.79 2.76 14.13
CA LEU A 27 14.74 2.31 13.10
C LEU A 27 14.87 0.78 13.06
N ASN A 28 14.93 0.13 14.22
CA ASN A 28 15.01 -1.32 14.33
C ASN A 28 13.74 -2.01 13.79
N GLU A 29 12.56 -1.48 14.11
CA GLU A 29 11.29 -2.03 13.59
C GLU A 29 11.17 -1.87 12.06
N ARG A 30 11.62 -0.73 11.51
CA ARG A 30 11.69 -0.51 10.05
C ARG A 30 12.62 -1.50 9.38
N GLN A 31 13.79 -1.75 9.97
CA GLN A 31 14.73 -2.74 9.47
C GLN A 31 14.14 -4.15 9.51
N ILE A 32 13.56 -4.57 10.63
CA ILE A 32 12.89 -5.89 10.76
C ILE A 32 11.81 -6.05 9.68
N LEU A 33 11.00 -5.02 9.46
CA LEU A 33 9.92 -5.04 8.46
C LEU A 33 10.45 -5.23 7.03
N LEU A 34 11.56 -4.56 6.69
CA LEU A 34 12.21 -4.68 5.39
C LEU A 34 12.89 -6.03 5.19
N GLU A 35 13.67 -6.49 6.17
CA GLU A 35 14.47 -7.71 6.07
C GLU A 35 13.62 -8.97 6.14
N SER A 36 12.58 -8.97 6.97
CA SER A 36 11.87 -10.21 7.27
C SER A 36 10.82 -10.54 6.20
N PHE A 37 10.16 -9.53 5.62
CA PHE A 37 8.98 -9.78 4.77
C PHE A 37 8.73 -8.77 3.65
N GLY A 38 9.65 -7.82 3.44
CA GLY A 38 9.46 -6.76 2.46
C GLY A 38 9.73 -7.19 1.03
N LEU A 39 8.70 -7.63 0.30
CA LEU A 39 8.83 -7.81 -1.14
C LEU A 39 8.63 -6.47 -1.84
N LEU A 40 9.72 -5.92 -2.39
CA LEU A 40 9.68 -4.68 -3.16
C LEU A 40 9.38 -4.97 -4.62
N TYR A 41 8.37 -4.30 -5.16
CA TYR A 41 8.00 -4.40 -6.57
C TYR A 41 8.14 -3.07 -7.27
N LEU A 42 8.73 -3.10 -8.47
CA LEU A 42 8.64 -2.02 -9.44
C LEU A 42 7.38 -2.24 -10.29
N VAL A 43 6.54 -1.22 -10.33
CA VAL A 43 5.38 -1.14 -11.21
C VAL A 43 5.66 -0.04 -12.23
N SER A 44 5.90 -0.43 -13.49
CA SER A 44 6.18 0.56 -14.52
C SER A 44 4.95 1.41 -14.83
N LYS A 45 5.14 2.64 -15.33
CA LYS A 45 4.05 3.51 -15.78
C LYS A 45 3.05 2.74 -16.66
N ASN A 46 1.75 2.93 -16.42
CA ASN A 46 0.64 2.25 -17.06
C ASN A 46 0.53 0.74 -16.80
N GLN A 47 1.43 0.13 -16.02
CA GLN A 47 1.32 -1.26 -15.61
C GLN A 47 0.34 -1.40 -14.45
N PHE A 48 -0.47 -2.46 -14.48
CA PHE A 48 -1.33 -2.81 -13.35
C PHE A 48 -0.47 -3.34 -12.19
N LEU A 49 -0.78 -2.84 -10.99
CA LEU A 49 -0.36 -3.46 -9.74
C LEU A 49 -1.20 -4.72 -9.50
N PHE A 50 -2.53 -4.57 -9.55
CA PHE A 50 -3.52 -5.64 -9.56
C PHE A 50 -4.75 -5.19 -10.36
N LYS A 51 -5.58 -6.17 -10.75
CA LYS A 51 -6.85 -5.92 -11.43
C LYS A 51 -8.04 -6.20 -10.51
N GLU A 52 -9.19 -5.66 -10.85
CA GLU A 52 -10.46 -6.05 -10.25
C GLU A 52 -10.68 -7.56 -10.45
N PHE A 53 -11.28 -8.21 -9.45
CA PHE A 53 -11.49 -9.67 -9.35
C PHE A 53 -10.20 -10.52 -9.26
N ASP A 54 -9.03 -9.88 -9.14
CA ASP A 54 -7.79 -10.61 -8.90
C ASP A 54 -7.79 -11.26 -7.51
N ASN A 55 -7.18 -12.44 -7.42
CA ASN A 55 -7.10 -13.26 -6.21
C ASN A 55 -5.87 -12.95 -5.36
N ASP A 56 -4.99 -12.05 -5.81
CA ASP A 56 -3.90 -11.52 -4.99
C ASP A 56 -4.46 -10.76 -3.78
N LYS A 57 -4.08 -11.16 -2.56
CA LYS A 57 -4.57 -10.60 -1.29
C LYS A 57 -3.52 -9.79 -0.54
N ARG A 58 -2.41 -9.44 -1.19
CA ARG A 58 -1.36 -8.62 -0.58
C ARG A 58 -1.84 -7.20 -0.28
N LEU A 59 -1.38 -6.66 0.84
CA LEU A 59 -1.41 -5.22 1.09
C LEU A 59 -0.20 -4.59 0.42
N PHE A 60 -0.38 -3.44 -0.21
CA PHE A 60 0.71 -2.69 -0.82
C PHE A 60 0.84 -1.32 -0.17
N ILE A 61 2.06 -0.90 0.15
CA ILE A 61 2.38 0.46 0.61
C ILE A 61 3.21 1.12 -0.49
N VAL A 62 2.80 2.30 -0.95
CA VAL A 62 3.51 3.03 -1.99
C VAL A 62 4.74 3.70 -1.37
N LEU A 63 5.92 3.37 -1.87
CA LEU A 63 7.18 3.92 -1.39
C LEU A 63 7.67 5.09 -2.25
N SER A 64 7.34 5.08 -3.54
CA SER A 64 7.71 6.10 -4.52
C SER A 64 6.79 6.03 -5.74
N GLY A 65 6.65 7.14 -6.46
CA GLY A 65 5.70 7.30 -7.56
C GLY A 65 4.25 7.34 -7.08
N SER A 66 3.31 7.08 -7.98
CA SER A 66 1.88 7.17 -7.69
C SER A 66 1.06 6.13 -8.44
N LEU A 67 -0.05 5.72 -7.85
CA LEU A 67 -1.01 4.78 -8.44
C LEU A 67 -2.35 5.48 -8.68
N MET A 68 -3.07 5.05 -9.72
CA MET A 68 -4.45 5.40 -10.00
C MET A 68 -5.35 4.22 -9.65
N VAL A 69 -6.50 4.52 -9.05
CA VAL A 69 -7.51 3.54 -8.69
C VAL A 69 -8.79 3.81 -9.48
N PHE A 70 -9.38 2.77 -10.05
CA PHE A 70 -10.60 2.90 -10.85
C PHE A 70 -11.41 1.59 -10.91
N LYS A 71 -12.72 1.69 -11.13
CA LYS A 71 -13.60 0.54 -11.41
C LYS A 71 -13.74 0.29 -12.90
N HIS A 72 -13.82 -0.98 -13.31
CA HIS A 72 -13.96 -1.33 -14.72
C HIS A 72 -15.29 -0.86 -15.32
N SER A 73 -16.38 -0.95 -14.56
CA SER A 73 -17.75 -0.72 -15.05
C SER A 73 -18.06 0.72 -15.47
N HIS A 74 -17.29 1.71 -15.00
CA HIS A 74 -17.58 3.13 -15.25
C HIS A 74 -16.39 3.95 -15.75
N LEU A 75 -15.20 3.35 -15.92
CA LEU A 75 -13.93 4.07 -16.10
C LEU A 75 -13.75 5.23 -15.09
N LEU A 76 -14.43 5.13 -13.94
CA LEU A 76 -14.48 6.17 -12.93
C LEU A 76 -13.19 6.08 -12.13
N GLU A 77 -12.35 7.10 -12.25
CA GLU A 77 -11.20 7.29 -11.36
C GLU A 77 -11.73 7.57 -9.95
N LEU A 78 -11.40 6.67 -9.03
CA LEU A 78 -11.77 6.79 -7.62
C LEU A 78 -10.76 7.62 -6.82
N GLY A 79 -9.56 7.81 -7.36
CA GLY A 79 -8.50 8.62 -6.76
C GLY A 79 -7.11 8.11 -7.11
N SER A 80 -6.09 8.75 -6.53
CA SER A 80 -4.71 8.26 -6.53
C SER A 80 -4.25 7.80 -5.17
N ILE A 81 -3.21 6.97 -5.17
CA ILE A 81 -2.49 6.53 -3.98
C ILE A 81 -1.06 7.07 -4.11
N GLU A 82 -0.69 7.89 -3.14
CA GLU A 82 0.57 8.61 -3.10
C GLU A 82 1.61 7.93 -2.19
N PRO A 83 2.89 8.31 -2.23
CA PRO A 83 3.90 7.75 -1.33
C PRO A 83 3.52 7.88 0.15
N GLY A 84 3.66 6.79 0.89
CA GLY A 84 3.25 6.68 2.28
C GLY A 84 1.78 6.28 2.47
N GLU A 85 1.00 6.20 1.40
CA GLU A 85 -0.34 5.60 1.45
C GLU A 85 -0.29 4.10 1.09
N PHE A 86 -1.35 3.39 1.43
CA PHE A 86 -1.48 1.96 1.17
C PHE A 86 -2.69 1.63 0.31
N ILE A 87 -2.72 0.44 -0.29
CA ILE A 87 -3.88 -0.04 -1.03
C ILE A 87 -3.99 -1.55 -0.95
N GLY A 88 -5.22 -2.03 -0.99
CA GLY A 88 -5.51 -3.46 -1.05
C GLY A 88 -5.94 -4.05 0.28
N GLU A 89 -6.18 -3.19 1.27
CA GLU A 89 -6.63 -3.53 2.62
C GLU A 89 -7.93 -4.34 2.61
N GLY A 90 -8.87 -4.08 1.69
CA GLY A 90 -10.12 -4.83 1.62
C GLY A 90 -9.93 -6.31 1.31
N ALA A 91 -9.07 -6.64 0.34
CA ALA A 91 -8.74 -8.03 -0.01
C ALA A 91 -7.87 -8.68 1.07
N PHE A 92 -6.96 -7.90 1.66
CA PHE A 92 -6.07 -8.34 2.73
C PHE A 92 -6.81 -8.71 4.02
N ILE A 93 -7.76 -7.87 4.47
CA ILE A 93 -8.50 -8.04 5.73
C ILE A 93 -9.65 -9.05 5.56
N ASN A 94 -10.46 -8.88 4.52
CA ASN A 94 -11.70 -9.66 4.37
C ASN A 94 -11.51 -10.95 3.58
N ASN A 95 -10.30 -11.24 3.12
CA ASN A 95 -9.98 -12.42 2.30
C ASN A 95 -10.83 -12.51 1.01
N ARG A 96 -11.27 -11.37 0.48
CA ARG A 96 -12.11 -11.23 -0.73
C ARG A 96 -11.25 -10.91 -1.96
N GLU A 97 -11.82 -11.08 -3.14
CA GLU A 97 -11.24 -10.60 -4.40
C GLU A 97 -11.11 -9.07 -4.42
N ARG A 98 -10.23 -8.55 -5.29
CA ARG A 98 -10.09 -7.11 -5.50
C ARG A 98 -11.39 -6.50 -6.03
N SER A 99 -11.83 -5.40 -5.42
CA SER A 99 -13.05 -4.67 -5.81
C SER A 99 -12.81 -3.52 -6.80
N ILE A 100 -11.56 -3.27 -7.15
CA ILE A 100 -11.07 -2.12 -7.93
C ILE A 100 -9.80 -2.52 -8.69
N ASN A 101 -9.46 -1.73 -9.70
CA ASN A 101 -8.17 -1.81 -10.38
C ASN A 101 -7.18 -0.83 -9.77
N ALA A 102 -5.90 -1.19 -9.76
CA ALA A 102 -4.80 -0.29 -9.43
C ALA A 102 -3.74 -0.31 -10.52
N ARG A 103 -3.40 0.86 -11.06
CA ARG A 103 -2.43 1.02 -12.17
C ARG A 103 -1.48 2.15 -11.88
N ALA A 104 -0.20 2.01 -12.19
CA ALA A 104 0.77 3.06 -11.92
C ALA A 104 0.59 4.26 -12.87
N LYS A 105 0.49 5.48 -12.31
CA LYS A 105 0.45 6.74 -13.08
C LYS A 105 1.84 7.10 -13.61
N GLU A 106 2.86 6.69 -12.88
CA GLU A 106 4.28 6.78 -13.21
C GLU A 106 5.00 5.51 -12.74
N ASN A 107 6.33 5.46 -12.84
CA ASN A 107 7.05 4.32 -12.27
C ASN A 107 6.93 4.36 -10.75
N ALA A 108 6.35 3.33 -10.16
CA ALA A 108 6.10 3.24 -8.72
C ALA A 108 6.88 2.09 -8.09
N ILE A 109 7.34 2.31 -6.86
CA ILE A 109 7.91 1.26 -6.00
C ILE A 109 6.90 1.00 -4.90
N VAL A 110 6.52 -0.27 -4.73
CA VAL A 110 5.60 -0.68 -3.67
C VAL A 110 6.23 -1.74 -2.78
N LEU A 111 5.95 -1.64 -1.49
CA LEU A 111 6.21 -2.69 -0.51
C LEU A 111 4.98 -3.59 -0.43
N ALA A 112 5.14 -4.88 -0.68
CA ALA A 112 4.05 -5.85 -0.57
C ALA A 112 4.14 -6.63 0.75
N ILE A 113 3.02 -6.73 1.46
CA ILE A 113 2.86 -7.46 2.72
C ILE A 113 1.79 -8.53 2.53
N THR A 114 2.14 -9.79 2.79
CA THR A 114 1.19 -10.91 2.82
C THR A 114 0.60 -11.10 4.22
N ALA A 115 -0.54 -11.78 4.33
CA ALA A 115 -1.11 -12.08 5.65
C ALA A 115 -0.15 -12.95 6.49
N ASP A 116 0.46 -13.96 5.87
CA ASP A 116 1.48 -14.81 6.51
C ASP A 116 2.70 -14.00 6.98
N ALA A 117 3.22 -13.10 6.14
CA ALA A 117 4.27 -12.16 6.53
C ALA A 117 3.88 -11.34 7.76
N LEU A 118 2.66 -10.79 7.75
CA LEU A 118 2.17 -10.02 8.88
C LEU A 118 2.16 -10.88 10.15
N THR A 119 1.67 -12.14 10.12
CA THR A 119 1.62 -13.00 11.31
C THR A 119 2.99 -13.30 11.92
N ARG A 120 4.04 -13.33 11.10
CA ARG A 120 5.41 -13.62 11.54
C ARG A 120 6.14 -12.40 12.11
N LEU A 121 5.61 -11.19 11.90
CA LEU A 121 6.16 -9.98 12.50
C LEU A 121 5.94 -9.98 14.03
N PRO A 122 6.85 -9.36 14.81
CA PRO A 122 6.64 -9.08 16.23
C PRO A 122 5.30 -8.40 16.50
N ASN A 123 4.66 -8.72 17.62
CA ASN A 123 3.33 -8.19 17.98
C ASN A 123 3.29 -6.65 17.88
N VAL A 124 4.30 -5.96 18.40
CA VAL A 124 4.39 -4.50 18.39
C VAL A 124 4.35 -3.93 16.96
N ILE A 125 5.07 -4.55 16.02
CA ILE A 125 5.09 -4.11 14.61
C ILE A 125 3.74 -4.36 13.95
N ARG A 126 3.11 -5.52 14.23
CA ARG A 126 1.79 -5.83 13.68
C ARG A 126 0.72 -4.85 14.14
N GLU A 127 0.71 -4.50 15.43
CA GLU A 127 -0.25 -3.52 15.96
C GLU A 127 -0.03 -2.15 15.32
N LYS A 128 1.22 -1.68 15.20
CA LYS A 128 1.51 -0.43 14.48
C LYS A 128 1.02 -0.45 13.02
N ILE A 129 1.18 -1.56 12.30
CA ILE A 129 0.65 -1.69 10.93
C ILE A 129 -0.88 -1.57 10.94
N LYS A 130 -1.57 -2.25 11.86
CA LYS A 130 -3.03 -2.16 11.98
C LYS A 130 -3.47 -0.73 12.30
N ASP A 131 -2.81 -0.06 13.24
CA ASP A 131 -3.10 1.32 13.60
C ASP A 131 -2.98 2.25 12.39
N ARG A 132 -1.92 2.09 11.58
CA ARG A 132 -1.74 2.87 10.34
C ARG A 132 -2.85 2.59 9.32
N ILE A 133 -3.32 1.35 9.22
CA ILE A 133 -4.46 1.00 8.35
C ILE A 133 -5.74 1.67 8.86
N ILE A 134 -6.01 1.60 10.16
CA ILE A 134 -7.20 2.21 10.79
C ILE A 134 -7.20 3.72 10.59
N GLU A 135 -6.08 4.39 10.87
CA GLU A 135 -5.93 5.83 10.68
C GLU A 135 -6.11 6.22 9.20
N GLY A 136 -5.45 5.51 8.27
CA GLY A 136 -5.56 5.79 6.85
C GLY A 136 -6.97 5.56 6.29
N MET A 137 -7.68 4.55 6.77
CA MET A 137 -9.08 4.32 6.41
C MET A 137 -9.98 5.43 6.96
N SER A 138 -9.75 5.86 8.21
CA SER A 138 -10.51 6.95 8.84
C SER A 138 -10.36 8.25 8.05
N LEU A 139 -9.12 8.57 7.64
CA LEU A 139 -8.82 9.73 6.79
C LEU A 139 -9.52 9.65 5.42
N ARG A 140 -9.59 8.46 4.81
CA ARG A 140 -10.29 8.28 3.52
C ARG A 140 -11.79 8.49 3.66
N ILE A 141 -12.40 7.98 4.73
CA ILE A 141 -13.83 8.18 4.99
C ILE A 141 -14.11 9.67 5.17
N ALA A 142 -13.31 10.38 5.96
CA ALA A 142 -13.46 11.82 6.15
C ALA A 142 -13.35 12.60 4.82
N LYS A 143 -12.35 12.30 3.99
CA LYS A 143 -12.19 12.91 2.65
C LYS A 143 -13.40 12.65 1.74
N LEU A 144 -13.96 11.43 1.78
CA LEU A 144 -15.15 11.09 0.99
C LEU A 144 -16.40 11.82 1.48
N SER A 145 -16.59 11.93 2.80
CA SER A 145 -17.71 12.67 3.39
C SER A 145 -17.68 14.15 3.00
N GLU A 146 -16.52 14.80 3.10
CA GLU A 146 -16.35 16.21 2.70
C GLU A 146 -16.64 16.43 1.20
N HIS A 147 -16.26 15.47 0.35
CA HIS A 147 -16.56 15.54 -1.08
C HIS A 147 -18.06 15.44 -1.38
N ILE A 148 -18.80 14.61 -0.64
CA ILE A 148 -20.26 14.48 -0.77
C ILE A 148 -20.97 15.75 -0.29
N GLU A 149 -20.53 16.36 0.82
CA GLU A 149 -21.13 17.59 1.35
C GLU A 149 -20.89 18.83 0.46
N THR A 150 -19.79 18.84 -0.29
CA THR A 150 -19.44 19.96 -1.18
C THR A 150 -20.01 19.84 -2.59
N HIS A 151 -20.39 18.64 -3.03
CA HIS A 151 -20.87 18.36 -4.39
C HIS A 151 -22.27 17.71 -4.44
N GLY A 152 -22.96 17.59 -3.30
CA GLY A 152 -24.34 17.14 -3.18
C GLY A 152 -25.31 18.30 -2.99
#